data_AF-A0A7Y3HBY2-F1
#
_entry.id   AF-A0A7Y3HBY2-F1
#
_cell.length_a   1.000
_cell.length_b   1.000
_cell.length_c   1.000
_cell.angle_alpha   90.00
_cell.angle_beta   90.00
_cell.angle_gamma   90.00
#
_symmetry.space_group_name_H-M   'P 1'
#
loop_
_entity.id
_entity.type
_entity.pdbx_description
1 polymer ?
#
loop_
_entity_poly.entity_id
_entity_poly.type
_entity_poly.pdbx_seq_one_letter_code
_entity_poly.pdbx_strand_id
1 'polypeptide(L)'
;MSWLLAFGETLLSMLRDVLPIATILIGFQLLVLRRPIPHPGRVATGLVFVLLGLSLFLQGLEMALFPLGRLMAEQLTAPEFIGLHELGTVAWHQYLWVYVFAAAIGFSTTIAEPALIAVAIKANQVSAGTITVRGLRVAVAIGVAIGVS
;
A
#
# COMPACT_ATOMS: atom_id res chain seq x y z
N MET A 1 -9.44 9.31 27.38
CA MET A 1 -8.84 8.02 27.78
C MET A 1 -8.86 7.00 26.64
N SER A 2 -9.93 6.91 25.84
CA SER A 2 -10.05 5.97 24.71
C SER A 2 -8.99 6.15 23.62
N TRP A 3 -8.60 7.38 23.27
CA TRP A 3 -7.60 7.63 22.22
C TRP A 3 -6.19 7.10 22.55
N LEU A 4 -5.80 7.13 23.83
CA LEU A 4 -4.53 6.56 24.28
C LEU A 4 -4.53 5.02 24.20
N LEU A 5 -5.68 4.40 24.48
CA LEU A 5 -5.85 2.96 24.33
C LEU A 5 -5.82 2.54 22.86
N ALA A 6 -6.54 3.26 22.00
CA ALA A 6 -6.51 3.04 20.54
C ALA A 6 -5.09 3.17 19.98
N PHE A 7 -4.35 4.21 20.37
CA PHE A 7 -2.96 4.37 19.95
C PHE A 7 -2.05 3.25 20.47
N GLY A 8 -2.27 2.78 21.71
CA GLY A 8 -1.57 1.63 22.27
C GLY A 8 -1.85 0.34 21.49
N GLU A 9 -3.09 0.12 21.05
CA GLU A 9 -3.47 -1.00 20.19
C GLU A 9 -2.81 -0.91 18.81
N THR A 10 -2.80 0.27 18.18
CA THR A 10 -2.09 0.49 16.91
C THR A 10 -0.59 0.23 17.03
N LEU A 11 0.04 0.65 18.13
CA LEU A 11 1.45 0.36 18.40
C LEU A 11 1.70 -1.13 18.58
N LEU A 12 0.82 -1.84 19.29
CA LEU A 12 0.96 -3.28 19.49
C LEU A 12 0.76 -4.06 18.18
N SER A 13 -0.19 -3.63 17.35
CA SER A 13 -0.38 -4.18 16.00
C SER A 13 0.88 -3.96 15.16
N MET A 14 1.40 -2.73 15.12
CA MET A 14 2.64 -2.40 14.40
C MET A 14 3.83 -3.22 14.86
N LEU A 15 3.96 -3.43 16.17
CA LEU A 15 5.01 -4.28 16.72
C LEU A 15 4.85 -5.71 16.19
N ARG A 16 3.62 -6.26 16.19
CA ARG A 16 3.32 -7.59 15.66
C ARG A 16 3.59 -7.71 14.16
N ASP A 17 3.35 -6.65 13.39
CA ASP A 17 3.56 -6.63 11.94
C ASP A 17 5.06 -6.52 11.59
N VAL A 18 5.83 -5.77 12.39
CA VAL A 18 7.28 -5.58 12.19
C VAL A 18 8.10 -6.74 12.76
N LEU A 19 7.61 -7.45 13.77
CA LEU A 19 8.32 -8.54 14.44
C LEU A 19 8.79 -9.65 13.48
N PRO A 20 7.97 -10.16 12.51
CA PRO A 20 8.42 -11.14 11.54
C PRO A 20 9.59 -10.62 10.68
N ILE A 21 9.52 -9.37 10.24
CA ILE A 21 10.57 -8.74 9.42
C ILE A 21 11.86 -8.63 10.24
N ALA A 22 11.78 -8.13 11.47
CA ALA A 22 12.92 -8.03 12.38
C ALA A 22 13.51 -9.42 12.68
N THR A 23 12.66 -10.42 12.88
CA THR A 23 13.07 -11.81 13.16
C THR A 23 13.82 -12.40 11.98
N ILE A 24 13.30 -12.24 10.74
CA ILE A 24 13.97 -12.71 9.53
C ILE A 24 15.31 -12.00 9.36
N LEU A 25 15.36 -10.68 9.53
CA LEU A 25 16.61 -9.91 9.38
C LEU A 25 17.68 -10.33 10.39
N ILE A 26 17.31 -10.45 11.67
CA ILE A 26 18.22 -10.88 12.74
C ILE A 26 18.64 -12.35 12.52
N GLY A 27 17.70 -13.21 12.16
CA GLY A 27 17.96 -14.61 11.83
C GLY A 27 18.95 -14.75 10.67
N PHE A 28 18.77 -13.97 9.59
CA PHE A 28 19.70 -13.96 8.47
C PHE A 28 21.09 -13.43 8.87
N GLN A 29 21.17 -12.38 9.69
CA GLN A 29 22.46 -11.86 10.15
C GLN A 29 23.23 -12.87 11.01
N LEU A 30 22.55 -13.50 11.98
CA LEU A 30 23.19 -14.37 12.96
C LEU A 30 23.41 -15.81 12.44
N LEU A 31 22.41 -16.39 11.76
CA LEU A 31 22.45 -17.80 11.34
C LEU A 31 23.08 -17.98 9.95
N VAL A 32 22.69 -17.15 8.98
CA VAL A 32 23.12 -17.31 7.58
C VAL A 32 24.45 -16.59 7.34
N LEU A 33 24.51 -15.29 7.67
CA LEU A 33 25.71 -14.47 7.46
C LEU A 33 26.76 -14.64 8.55
N ARG A 34 26.37 -15.19 9.72
CA ARG A 34 27.23 -15.39 10.90
C ARG A 34 27.98 -14.12 11.32
N ARG A 35 27.34 -12.96 11.16
CA ARG A 35 27.89 -11.66 11.56
C ARG A 35 27.10 -11.11 12.74
N PRO A 36 27.77 -10.54 13.77
CA PRO A 36 27.08 -9.86 14.83
C PRO A 36 26.38 -8.61 14.29
N ILE A 37 25.25 -8.24 14.91
CA ILE A 37 24.50 -7.03 14.55
C ILE A 37 25.40 -5.80 14.83
N PRO A 38 25.71 -4.97 13.82
CA PRO A 38 26.49 -3.77 14.04
C PRO A 38 25.69 -2.75 14.86
N HIS A 39 26.27 -2.23 15.95
CA HIS A 39 25.68 -1.17 16.78
C HIS A 39 24.23 -1.46 17.25
N PRO A 40 24.00 -2.52 18.04
CA PRO A 40 22.65 -2.96 18.42
C PRO A 40 21.81 -1.87 19.09
N GLY A 41 22.42 -0.97 19.88
CA GLY A 41 21.71 0.16 20.49
C GLY A 41 21.17 1.17 19.46
N ARG A 42 21.91 1.43 18.37
CA ARG A 42 21.42 2.29 17.27
C ARG A 42 20.30 1.60 16.49
N VAL A 43 20.39 0.29 16.28
CA VAL A 43 19.34 -0.49 15.62
C VAL A 43 18.06 -0.49 16.45
N ALA A 44 18.16 -0.73 17.77
CA ALA A 44 17.01 -0.74 18.67
C ALA A 44 16.31 0.63 18.73
N THR A 45 17.07 1.71 18.86
CA THR A 45 16.51 3.08 18.85
C THR A 45 15.88 3.45 17.51
N GLY A 46 16.52 3.07 16.39
CA GLY A 46 15.94 3.23 15.06
C GLY A 46 14.62 2.47 14.90
N LEU A 47 14.54 1.23 15.41
CA LEU A 47 13.31 0.43 15.38
C LEU A 47 12.19 1.09 16.17
N VAL A 48 12.48 1.64 17.36
CA VAL A 48 11.50 2.39 18.15
C VAL A 48 10.99 3.61 17.39
N PHE A 49 11.86 4.40 16.76
CA PHE A 49 11.42 5.55 15.95
C PHE A 49 10.60 5.15 14.72
N VAL A 50 10.94 4.04 14.06
CA VAL A 50 10.16 3.51 12.94
C VAL A 50 8.76 3.08 13.41
N LEU A 51 8.65 2.37 14.54
CA LEU A 51 7.36 1.96 15.10
C LEU A 51 6.50 3.17 15.47
N LEU A 52 7.07 4.15 16.17
CA LEU A 52 6.35 5.38 16.52
C LEU A 52 5.93 6.15 15.27
N GLY A 53 6.82 6.29 14.28
CA GLY A 53 6.52 6.97 13.02
C GLY A 53 5.42 6.28 12.23
N LEU A 54 5.47 4.95 12.10
CA LEU A 54 4.44 4.16 11.42
C LEU A 54 3.09 4.22 12.13
N SER A 55 3.07 4.14 13.46
CA SER A 55 1.83 4.26 14.25
C SER A 55 1.21 5.64 14.11
N LEU A 56 2.01 6.72 14.22
CA LEU A 56 1.51 8.08 14.01
C LEU A 56 1.03 8.30 12.56
N PHE A 57 1.76 7.77 11.59
CA PHE A 57 1.37 7.82 10.18
C PHE A 57 0.04 7.12 9.93
N LEU A 58 -0.12 5.88 10.40
CA LEU A 58 -1.39 5.14 10.27
C LEU A 58 -2.54 5.84 10.97
N GLN A 59 -2.33 6.35 12.19
CA GLN A 59 -3.35 7.11 12.89
C GLN A 59 -3.79 8.33 12.06
N GLY A 60 -2.82 9.03 11.44
CA GLY A 60 -3.10 10.14 10.53
C GLY A 60 -3.92 9.70 9.30
N LEU A 61 -3.57 8.56 8.69
CA LEU A 61 -4.33 8.00 7.57
C LEU A 61 -5.76 7.65 7.97
N GLU A 62 -5.95 7.02 9.13
CA GLU A 62 -7.27 6.62 9.62
C GLU A 62 -8.17 7.82 9.93
N MET A 63 -7.60 8.94 10.35
CA MET A 63 -8.35 10.17 10.60
C MET A 63 -8.69 10.95 9.32
N ALA A 64 -7.86 10.85 8.27
CA ALA A 64 -7.98 11.71 7.09
C ALA A 64 -8.28 10.95 5.79
N LEU A 65 -7.36 10.08 5.36
CA LEU A 65 -7.40 9.45 4.03
C LEU A 65 -8.39 8.27 3.97
N PHE A 66 -8.50 7.47 5.03
CA PHE A 66 -9.42 6.34 5.04
C PHE A 66 -10.89 6.74 5.07
N PRO A 67 -11.33 7.73 5.88
CA PRO A 67 -12.70 8.21 5.85
C PRO A 67 -13.06 8.79 4.47
N LEU A 68 -12.14 9.52 3.84
CA LEU A 68 -12.30 10.01 2.48
C LEU A 68 -12.54 8.85 1.50
N GLY A 69 -11.70 7.81 1.55
CA GLY A 69 -11.86 6.64 0.69
C GLY A 69 -13.20 5.90 0.89
N ARG A 70 -13.65 5.75 2.14
CA ARG A 70 -14.95 5.14 2.45
C ARG A 70 -16.12 5.96 1.90
N LEU A 71 -16.09 7.28 2.10
CA LEU A 71 -17.11 8.18 1.57
C LEU A 71 -17.17 8.12 0.04
N MET A 72 -16.02 8.07 -0.64
CA MET A 72 -15.98 7.91 -2.10
C MET A 72 -16.58 6.56 -2.54
N ALA A 73 -16.28 5.48 -1.84
CA ALA A 73 -16.84 4.16 -2.14
C ALA A 73 -18.36 4.12 -1.91
N GLU A 74 -18.85 4.70 -0.81
CA GLU A 74 -20.28 4.83 -0.52
C GLU A 74 -21.00 5.65 -1.60
N GLN A 75 -20.43 6.79 -2.02
CA GLN A 75 -21.00 7.63 -3.06
C GLN A 75 -21.05 6.93 -4.42
N LEU A 76 -20.01 6.18 -4.79
CA LEU A 76 -19.94 5.46 -6.06
C LEU A 76 -20.83 4.21 -6.12
N THR A 77 -21.26 3.70 -4.96
CA THR A 77 -22.13 2.51 -4.84
C THR A 77 -23.54 2.84 -4.38
N ALA A 78 -23.83 4.12 -4.11
CA ALA A 78 -25.13 4.59 -3.65
C ALA A 78 -26.24 4.20 -4.66
N PRO A 79 -27.36 3.57 -4.23
CA PRO A 79 -28.44 3.13 -5.11
C PRO A 79 -28.97 4.23 -6.03
N GLU A 80 -29.02 5.47 -5.53
CA GLU A 80 -29.44 6.65 -6.28
C GLU A 80 -28.45 6.99 -7.40
N PHE A 81 -27.14 6.80 -7.15
CA PHE A 81 -26.06 7.05 -8.12
C PHE A 81 -26.00 5.99 -9.21
N ILE A 82 -26.17 4.70 -8.85
CA ILE A 82 -26.18 3.58 -9.80
C ILE A 82 -27.54 3.34 -10.47
N GLY A 83 -28.55 4.16 -10.14
CA GLY A 83 -29.85 4.15 -10.79
C GLY A 83 -30.75 2.97 -10.42
N LEU A 84 -30.50 2.30 -9.29
CA LEU A 84 -31.33 1.22 -8.78
C LEU A 84 -32.59 1.79 -8.11
N HIS A 85 -33.58 2.17 -8.92
CA HIS A 85 -34.85 2.74 -8.43
C HIS A 85 -35.95 1.69 -8.18
N GLU A 86 -35.80 0.46 -8.66
CA GLU A 86 -36.75 -0.63 -8.40
C GLU A 86 -36.02 -1.97 -8.18
N LEU A 87 -36.74 -2.96 -7.62
CA LEU A 87 -36.34 -4.36 -7.38
C LEU A 87 -36.08 -5.15 -8.69
N GLY A 88 -35.39 -4.53 -9.64
CA GLY A 88 -34.98 -5.10 -10.92
C GLY A 88 -33.66 -5.84 -10.82
N THR A 89 -33.37 -6.65 -11.85
CA THR A 89 -32.12 -7.40 -11.95
C THR A 89 -30.93 -6.46 -12.04
N VAL A 90 -29.99 -6.59 -11.11
CA VAL A 90 -28.74 -5.84 -11.08
C VAL A 90 -27.91 -6.19 -12.31
N ALA A 91 -27.54 -5.18 -13.08
CA ALA A 91 -26.71 -5.33 -14.27
C ALA A 91 -25.31 -4.79 -14.01
N TRP A 92 -24.29 -5.53 -14.44
CA TRP A 92 -22.88 -5.20 -14.19
C TRP A 92 -22.47 -3.80 -14.69
N HIS A 93 -23.10 -3.29 -15.76
CA HIS A 93 -22.81 -1.97 -16.33
C HIS A 93 -23.22 -0.81 -15.39
N GLN A 94 -24.11 -1.04 -14.42
CA GLN A 94 -24.49 -0.03 -13.43
C GLN A 94 -23.32 0.33 -12.50
N TYR A 95 -22.34 -0.58 -12.35
CA TYR A 95 -21.12 -0.37 -11.58
C TYR A 95 -19.93 0.10 -12.41
N LEU A 96 -20.16 0.56 -13.65
CA LEU A 96 -19.08 1.03 -14.54
C LEU A 96 -18.19 2.09 -13.87
N TRP A 97 -18.78 3.01 -13.10
CA TRP A 97 -18.04 4.04 -12.38
C TRP A 97 -17.12 3.48 -11.30
N VAL A 98 -17.51 2.37 -10.65
CA VAL A 98 -16.66 1.66 -9.69
C VAL A 98 -15.46 1.06 -10.41
N TYR A 99 -15.67 0.43 -11.57
CA TYR A 99 -14.59 -0.14 -12.38
C TYR A 99 -13.62 0.93 -12.88
N VAL A 100 -14.13 2.07 -13.36
CA VAL A 100 -13.29 3.20 -13.80
C VAL A 100 -12.49 3.78 -12.64
N PHE A 101 -13.12 3.93 -11.46
CA PHE A 101 -12.44 4.41 -10.27
C PHE A 101 -11.34 3.45 -9.81
N ALA A 102 -11.64 2.15 -9.74
CA ALA A 102 -10.70 1.09 -9.40
C ALA A 102 -9.50 1.07 -10.36
N ALA A 103 -9.75 1.17 -11.68
CA ALA A 103 -8.71 1.27 -12.69
C ALA A 103 -7.84 2.53 -12.51
N ALA A 104 -8.44 3.69 -12.26
CA ALA A 104 -7.73 4.95 -12.07
C ALA A 104 -6.83 4.92 -10.82
N ILE A 105 -7.34 4.42 -9.70
CA ILE A 105 -6.55 4.27 -8.47
C ILE A 105 -5.44 3.23 -8.65
N GLY A 106 -5.73 2.06 -9.24
CA GLY A 106 -4.72 1.03 -9.51
C GLY A 106 -3.61 1.50 -10.44
N PHE A 107 -3.96 2.24 -11.49
CA PHE A 107 -2.98 2.90 -12.37
C PHE A 107 -2.12 3.91 -11.61
N SER A 108 -2.77 4.81 -10.85
CA SER A 108 -2.11 5.91 -10.16
C SER A 108 -1.13 5.43 -9.10
N THR A 109 -1.53 4.46 -8.27
CA THR A 109 -0.65 3.90 -7.21
C THR A 109 0.57 3.22 -7.83
N THR A 110 0.36 2.44 -8.90
CA THR A 110 1.44 1.74 -9.59
C THR A 110 2.42 2.70 -10.27
N ILE A 111 1.93 3.77 -10.92
CA ILE A 111 2.82 4.79 -11.51
C ILE A 111 3.61 5.55 -10.44
N ALA A 112 2.98 5.83 -9.30
CA ALA A 112 3.58 6.57 -8.20
C ALA A 112 4.59 5.74 -7.40
N GLU A 113 4.52 4.41 -7.50
CA GLU A 113 5.33 3.49 -6.68
C GLU A 113 6.84 3.62 -6.95
N PRO A 114 7.66 4.01 -5.96
CA PRO A 114 9.11 4.17 -6.13
C PRO A 114 9.84 2.86 -6.44
N ALA A 115 9.37 1.73 -5.90
CA ALA A 115 9.97 0.43 -6.14
C ALA A 115 9.89 0.04 -7.62
N LEU A 116 8.75 0.29 -8.28
CA LEU A 116 8.59 0.05 -9.71
C LEU A 116 9.52 0.93 -10.55
N ILE A 117 9.74 2.19 -10.14
CA ILE A 117 10.70 3.08 -10.80
C ILE A 117 12.12 2.50 -10.74
N ALA A 118 12.54 1.99 -9.58
CA ALA A 118 13.86 1.39 -9.41
C ALA A 118 14.03 0.13 -10.29
N VAL A 119 13.03 -0.74 -10.32
CA VAL A 119 13.02 -1.93 -11.19
C VAL A 119 13.07 -1.54 -12.66
N ALA A 120 12.31 -0.51 -13.07
CA ALA A 120 12.30 -0.04 -14.45
C ALA A 120 13.62 0.57 -14.90
N ILE A 121 14.31 1.31 -14.01
CA ILE A 121 15.68 1.78 -14.27
C ILE A 121 16.63 0.60 -14.44
N LYS A 122 16.53 -0.43 -13.58
CA LYS A 122 17.38 -1.61 -13.69
C LYS A 122 17.13 -2.38 -14.99
N ALA A 123 15.86 -2.57 -15.35
CA ALA A 123 15.45 -3.21 -16.60
C ALA A 123 16.00 -2.46 -17.84
N ASN A 124 15.96 -1.13 -17.82
CA ASN A 124 16.53 -0.30 -18.89
C ASN A 124 18.05 -0.50 -19.02
N GLN A 125 18.77 -0.52 -17.90
CA GLN A 125 20.23 -0.74 -17.90
C GLN A 125 20.62 -2.13 -18.44
N VAL A 126 19.92 -3.19 -18.03
CA VAL A 126 20.26 -4.57 -18.43
C VAL A 126 19.78 -4.93 -19.84
N SER A 127 18.79 -4.20 -20.37
CA SER A 127 18.27 -4.38 -21.74
C SER A 127 18.95 -3.49 -22.78
N ALA A 128 20.07 -2.83 -22.42
CA ALA A 128 20.78 -1.86 -23.26
C ALA A 128 19.85 -0.77 -23.83
N GLY A 129 18.87 -0.32 -23.05
CA GLY A 129 17.92 0.73 -23.46
C GLY A 129 16.67 0.24 -24.20
N THR A 130 16.57 -1.05 -24.55
CA THR A 130 15.41 -1.62 -25.26
C THR A 130 14.11 -1.46 -24.46
N ILE A 131 14.15 -1.75 -23.15
CA ILE A 131 13.02 -1.52 -22.24
C ILE A 131 13.13 -0.09 -21.70
N THR A 132 12.25 0.80 -22.14
CA THR A 132 12.25 2.18 -21.62
C THR A 132 11.64 2.23 -20.21
N VAL A 133 12.18 3.11 -19.36
CA VAL A 133 11.70 3.28 -17.97
C VAL A 133 10.21 3.67 -17.94
N ARG A 134 9.79 4.59 -18.82
CA ARG A 134 8.39 5.01 -18.94
C ARG A 134 7.51 3.90 -19.53
N GLY A 135 8.00 3.19 -20.55
CA GLY A 135 7.26 2.11 -21.19
C GLY A 135 6.91 0.98 -20.24
N LEU A 136 7.90 0.51 -19.45
CA LEU A 136 7.65 -0.54 -18.47
C LEU A 136 6.66 -0.08 -17.39
N ARG A 137 6.82 1.14 -16.87
CA ARG A 137 5.93 1.68 -15.83
C ARG A 137 4.48 1.77 -16.31
N VAL A 138 4.27 2.30 -17.52
CA VAL A 138 2.91 2.43 -18.09
C VAL A 138 2.32 1.06 -18.38
N ALA A 139 3.10 0.12 -18.92
CA ALA A 139 2.61 -1.24 -19.19
C ALA A 139 2.16 -1.96 -17.91
N VAL A 140 2.98 -1.89 -16.85
CA VAL A 140 2.63 -2.49 -15.55
C VAL A 140 1.42 -1.78 -14.93
N ALA A 141 1.38 -0.45 -14.97
CA ALA A 141 0.25 0.31 -14.42
C ALA A 141 -1.07 0.03 -15.15
N ILE A 142 -1.05 -0.16 -16.47
CA ILE A 142 -2.24 -0.59 -17.23
C ILE A 142 -2.64 -2.01 -16.81
N GLY A 143 -1.67 -2.92 -16.67
CA GLY A 143 -1.95 -4.28 -16.20
C GLY A 143 -2.60 -4.32 -14.82
N VAL A 144 -2.11 -3.51 -13.88
CA VAL A 144 -2.71 -3.38 -12.54
C VAL A 144 -4.08 -2.72 -12.62
N ALA A 145 -4.25 -1.67 -13.41
CA ALA A 145 -5.54 -1.00 -13.57
C ALA A 145 -6.63 -1.97 -14.03
N ILE A 146 -6.32 -2.80 -15.03
CA ILE A 146 -7.23 -3.84 -15.55
C ILE A 146 -7.42 -4.97 -14.53
N GLY A 147 -6.38 -5.35 -13.78
CA GLY A 147 -6.48 -6.44 -12.80
C GLY A 147 -7.27 -6.09 -11.54
N VAL A 148 -7.33 -4.80 -11.18
CA VAL A 148 -8.05 -4.30 -10.00
C VAL A 148 -9.50 -3.95 -10.34
N SER A 149 -9.80 -3.54 -11.57
CA SER A 149 -11.16 -3.30 -12.08
C SER A 149 -11.85 -4.62 -12.43
#